data_AF-A0A7Y5E0S3-F1
#
_entry.id   AF-A0A7Y5E0S3-F1
#
_cell.length_a   1.000
_cell.length_b   1.000
_cell.length_c   1.000
_cell.angle_alpha   90.00
_cell.angle_beta   90.00
_cell.angle_gamma   90.00
#
_symmetry.space_group_name_H-M   'P 1'
#
loop_
_entity.id
_entity.type
_entity.pdbx_description
1 polymer ?
#
loop_
_entity_poly.entity_id
_entity_poly.type
_entity_poly.pdbx_seq_one_letter_code
_entity_poly.pdbx_strand_id
1 'polypeptide(L)'
;MTMDAYAPVQSPPDLATAALSRLVSHITADALFALAGGGGIDSLEPMSKRRGEVYVAVLQGQRLHTMLESFDGWLVEMTRAMAPIAAPTFLPMADVLAEKVTLEAGARGLRGLFSSKPSDKDVQRVKRNGFLAARALRAVFAADGPMDAEERRNVAAFIGALGLPDADSSPLYSEVPVAASQLDVYGDLEPAVARALLRGAWLAAAWDSIDPREEETVRTVAQKISIPPQEVEALRAEAVARVDARRAAGLAAVEAVRYVLTDRVPGLGVQLASNVGLLMLPRRYRDEALAHVGHWTKVQLSQRHKDLPSEQKVLVLAIAWLCGLYEDPTVGRRALLRARHDRFAADLGEDGAKVRAAIDQWVSDVLAPAAYPMTADPK
;
A
#
# COMPACT_ATOMS: atom_id res chain seq x y z
N MET A 1 -49.34 19.15 -0.79
CA MET A 1 -48.09 18.46 -1.15
C MET A 1 -48.47 17.19 -1.88
N THR A 2 -48.47 17.22 -3.20
CA THR A 2 -48.68 16.04 -4.04
C THR A 2 -47.40 15.20 -3.98
N MET A 3 -47.45 14.08 -3.24
CA MET A 3 -46.44 13.03 -3.38
C MET A 3 -46.46 12.57 -4.85
N ASP A 4 -45.30 12.65 -5.49
CA ASP A 4 -45.11 12.25 -6.87
C ASP A 4 -45.25 10.72 -6.96
N ALA A 5 -46.45 10.25 -7.31
CA ALA A 5 -46.84 8.84 -7.35
C ALA A 5 -46.11 8.03 -8.45
N TYR A 6 -45.21 8.68 -9.20
CA TYR A 6 -44.42 8.09 -10.27
C TYR A 6 -42.92 8.03 -9.97
N ALA A 7 -42.46 8.35 -8.76
CA ALA A 7 -41.09 8.03 -8.39
C ALA A 7 -40.92 6.50 -8.47
N PRO A 8 -40.11 5.95 -9.38
CA PRO A 8 -39.88 4.52 -9.43
C PRO A 8 -39.31 4.12 -8.07
N VAL A 9 -40.08 3.33 -7.32
CA VAL A 9 -39.58 2.65 -6.14
C VAL A 9 -38.50 1.72 -6.65
N GLN A 10 -37.24 2.14 -6.57
CA GLN A 10 -36.11 1.28 -6.89
C GLN A 10 -36.20 0.11 -5.93
N SER A 11 -36.57 -1.06 -6.47
CA SER A 11 -36.49 -2.30 -5.72
C SER A 11 -35.06 -2.40 -5.19
N PRO A 12 -34.87 -2.76 -3.91
CA PRO A 12 -33.53 -2.96 -3.38
C PRO A 12 -32.78 -3.95 -4.28
N PRO A 13 -31.48 -3.73 -4.53
CA PRO A 13 -30.70 -4.63 -5.36
C PRO A 13 -30.82 -6.05 -4.81
N ASP A 14 -30.86 -7.04 -5.71
CA ASP A 14 -30.82 -8.42 -5.29
C ASP A 14 -29.54 -8.70 -4.48
N LEU A 15 -29.56 -9.75 -3.66
CA LEU A 15 -28.47 -10.06 -2.75
C LEU A 15 -27.13 -10.27 -3.47
N ALA A 16 -27.15 -10.79 -4.70
CA ALA A 16 -25.93 -11.01 -5.47
C ALA A 16 -25.34 -9.68 -5.95
N THR A 17 -26.16 -8.79 -6.51
CA THR A 17 -25.74 -7.44 -6.87
C THR A 17 -25.18 -6.69 -5.65
N ALA A 18 -25.85 -6.72 -4.51
CA ALA A 18 -25.37 -6.05 -3.30
C ALA A 18 -24.02 -6.62 -2.79
N ALA A 19 -23.80 -7.93 -2.92
CA ALA A 19 -22.54 -8.56 -2.55
C ALA A 19 -21.39 -8.23 -3.52
N LEU A 20 -21.67 -8.18 -4.82
CA LEU A 20 -20.71 -7.75 -5.83
C LEU A 20 -20.32 -6.27 -5.65
N SER A 21 -21.27 -5.38 -5.37
CA SER A 21 -20.96 -3.97 -5.08
C SER A 21 -20.08 -3.82 -3.83
N ARG A 22 -20.26 -4.65 -2.79
CA ARG A 22 -19.32 -4.69 -1.65
C ARG A 22 -17.92 -5.14 -2.10
N LEU A 23 -17.84 -6.20 -2.90
CA LEU A 23 -16.58 -6.70 -3.41
C LEU A 23 -15.82 -5.66 -4.24
N VAL A 24 -16.52 -4.84 -5.05
CA VAL A 24 -15.93 -3.72 -5.81
C VAL A 24 -15.11 -2.79 -4.90
N SER A 25 -15.64 -2.41 -3.74
CA SER A 25 -14.90 -1.51 -2.82
C SER A 25 -13.63 -2.16 -2.25
N HIS A 26 -13.66 -3.46 -1.98
CA HIS A 26 -12.49 -4.21 -1.52
C HIS A 26 -11.43 -4.37 -2.61
N ILE A 27 -11.82 -4.78 -3.82
CA ILE A 27 -10.83 -4.99 -4.89
C ILE A 27 -10.21 -3.66 -5.32
N THR A 28 -10.99 -2.57 -5.34
CA THR A 28 -10.45 -1.25 -5.68
C THR A 28 -9.50 -0.74 -4.59
N ALA A 29 -9.81 -0.94 -3.30
CA ALA A 29 -8.87 -0.68 -2.21
C ALA A 29 -7.58 -1.50 -2.36
N ASP A 30 -7.71 -2.79 -2.67
CA ASP A 30 -6.55 -3.67 -2.79
C ASP A 30 -5.65 -3.27 -3.96
N ALA A 31 -6.24 -2.91 -5.09
CA ALA A 31 -5.52 -2.37 -6.24
C ALA A 31 -4.86 -1.03 -5.95
N LEU A 32 -5.54 -0.14 -5.21
CA LEU A 32 -4.96 1.13 -4.77
C LEU A 32 -3.70 0.90 -3.93
N PHE A 33 -3.73 -0.06 -3.01
CA PHE A 33 -2.55 -0.42 -2.22
C PHE A 33 -1.43 -0.99 -3.10
N ALA A 34 -1.73 -1.93 -3.99
CA ALA A 34 -0.72 -2.56 -4.85
C ALA A 34 -0.02 -1.53 -5.76
N LEU A 35 -0.80 -0.64 -6.36
CA LEU A 35 -0.31 0.46 -7.19
C LEU A 35 0.50 1.47 -6.37
N ALA A 36 -0.04 1.96 -5.26
CA ALA A 36 0.67 2.90 -4.40
C ALA A 36 1.95 2.28 -3.81
N GLY A 37 1.96 0.97 -3.55
CA GLY A 37 3.12 0.20 -3.16
C GLY A 37 4.23 0.13 -4.22
N GLY A 38 3.98 0.56 -5.46
CA GLY A 38 4.95 0.53 -6.55
C GLY A 38 4.98 -0.81 -7.30
N GLY A 39 3.96 -1.66 -7.15
CA GLY A 39 3.87 -2.93 -7.88
C GLY A 39 3.44 -2.78 -9.35
N GLY A 40 2.89 -1.63 -9.73
CA GLY A 40 2.39 -1.39 -11.09
C GLY A 40 1.16 -2.25 -11.42
N ILE A 41 0.65 -2.12 -12.65
CA ILE A 41 -0.57 -2.82 -13.10
C ILE A 41 -0.36 -4.35 -13.09
N ASP A 42 0.85 -4.82 -13.40
CA ASP A 42 1.19 -6.25 -13.45
C ASP A 42 1.09 -6.95 -12.08
N SER A 43 1.10 -6.19 -10.99
CA SER A 43 0.91 -6.73 -9.64
C SER A 43 -0.55 -7.03 -9.28
N LEU A 44 -1.52 -6.54 -10.06
CA LEU A 44 -2.94 -6.64 -9.71
C LEU A 44 -3.48 -8.07 -9.80
N GLU A 45 -3.07 -8.85 -10.79
CA GLU A 45 -3.47 -10.26 -10.94
C GLU A 45 -2.91 -11.17 -9.83
N PRO A 46 -1.59 -11.19 -9.53
CA PRO A 46 -1.09 -12.00 -8.43
C PRO A 46 -1.66 -11.54 -7.08
N MET A 47 -1.97 -10.24 -6.93
CA MET A 47 -2.61 -9.72 -5.73
C MET A 47 -4.02 -10.26 -5.57
N SER A 48 -4.86 -10.21 -6.61
CA SER A 48 -6.23 -10.70 -6.54
C SER A 48 -6.30 -12.20 -6.23
N LYS A 49 -5.36 -13.00 -6.77
CA LYS A 49 -5.21 -14.42 -6.44
C LYS A 49 -4.90 -14.65 -4.97
N ARG A 50 -3.97 -13.90 -4.38
CA ARG A 50 -3.61 -14.01 -2.95
C ARG A 50 -4.73 -13.53 -2.03
N ARG A 51 -5.55 -12.58 -2.49
CA ARG A 51 -6.70 -12.03 -1.77
C ARG A 51 -7.99 -12.83 -1.98
N GLY A 52 -7.95 -13.93 -2.74
CA GLY A 52 -9.14 -14.71 -3.10
C GLY A 52 -10.01 -15.16 -1.92
N GLU A 53 -9.40 -15.64 -0.82
CA GLU A 53 -10.14 -16.05 0.38
C GLU A 53 -10.86 -14.86 1.05
N VAL A 54 -10.23 -13.69 1.05
CA VAL A 54 -10.84 -12.44 1.54
C VAL A 54 -12.02 -12.06 0.65
N TYR A 55 -11.88 -12.16 -0.66
CA TYR A 55 -12.99 -11.87 -1.58
C TYR A 55 -14.19 -12.80 -1.37
N VAL A 56 -13.94 -14.09 -1.13
CA VAL A 56 -14.99 -15.04 -0.74
C VAL A 56 -15.66 -14.62 0.58
N ALA A 57 -14.87 -14.24 1.59
CA ALA A 57 -15.41 -13.78 2.87
C ALA A 57 -16.26 -12.49 2.73
N VAL A 58 -15.86 -11.55 1.88
CA VAL A 58 -16.64 -10.33 1.57
C VAL A 58 -17.98 -10.68 0.92
N LEU A 59 -17.98 -11.61 -0.03
CA LEU A 59 -19.21 -12.08 -0.70
C LEU A 59 -20.17 -12.72 0.31
N GLN A 60 -19.63 -13.45 1.29
CA GLN A 60 -20.38 -14.04 2.41
C GLN A 60 -20.83 -13.01 3.46
N GLY A 61 -20.48 -11.73 3.31
CA GLY A 61 -20.88 -10.67 4.23
C GLY A 61 -20.08 -10.64 5.53
N GLN A 62 -18.91 -11.28 5.57
CA GLN A 62 -18.03 -11.19 6.73
C GLN A 62 -17.48 -9.77 6.88
N ARG A 63 -17.35 -9.30 8.12
CA ARG A 63 -16.75 -8.00 8.41
C ARG A 63 -15.23 -8.13 8.45
N LEU A 64 -14.56 -7.50 7.50
CA LEU A 64 -13.11 -7.52 7.37
C LEU A 64 -12.51 -6.13 7.58
N HIS A 65 -11.18 -6.05 7.67
CA HIS A 65 -10.52 -4.76 7.66
C HIS A 65 -10.65 -4.08 6.30
N THR A 66 -10.88 -2.77 6.32
CA THR A 66 -11.07 -1.96 5.10
C THR A 66 -10.25 -0.69 5.19
N MET A 67 -9.86 -0.17 4.02
CA MET A 67 -9.12 1.09 3.92
C MET A 67 -9.83 2.25 4.61
N LEU A 68 -11.18 2.30 4.58
CA LEU A 68 -11.95 3.43 5.13
C LEU A 68 -12.28 3.29 6.62
N GLU A 69 -12.52 2.06 7.12
CA GLU A 69 -12.99 1.86 8.50
C GLU A 69 -11.89 1.40 9.46
N SER A 70 -10.85 0.74 8.94
CA SER A 70 -9.79 0.14 9.75
C SER A 70 -8.45 0.16 9.02
N PHE A 71 -8.03 1.36 8.64
CA PHE A 71 -6.84 1.61 7.83
C PHE A 71 -5.60 0.87 8.35
N ASP A 72 -5.34 0.89 9.66
CA ASP A 72 -4.13 0.27 10.23
C ASP A 72 -4.10 -1.25 10.07
N GLY A 73 -5.20 -1.92 10.44
CA GLY A 73 -5.33 -3.37 10.29
C GLY A 73 -5.29 -3.79 8.82
N TRP A 74 -5.99 -3.03 7.97
CA TRP A 74 -5.97 -3.21 6.52
C TRP A 74 -4.56 -3.04 5.95
N LEU A 75 -3.81 -2.01 6.35
CA LEU A 75 -2.46 -1.77 5.86
C LEU A 75 -1.51 -2.92 6.19
N VAL A 76 -1.58 -3.48 7.40
CA VAL A 76 -0.77 -4.63 7.81
C VAL A 76 -1.09 -5.86 6.97
N GLU A 77 -2.39 -6.17 6.81
CA GLU A 77 -2.88 -7.29 6.01
C GLU A 77 -2.43 -7.18 4.54
N MET A 78 -2.52 -5.98 3.98
CA MET A 78 -2.15 -5.70 2.60
C MET A 78 -0.65 -5.73 2.36
N THR A 79 0.14 -5.23 3.32
CA THR A 79 1.60 -5.31 3.26
C THR A 79 2.05 -6.77 3.24
N ARG A 80 1.45 -7.62 4.07
CA ARG A 80 1.70 -9.06 4.08
C ARG A 80 1.33 -9.72 2.75
N ALA A 81 0.15 -9.40 2.21
CA ALA A 81 -0.30 -9.97 0.94
C ALA A 81 0.61 -9.57 -0.23
N MET A 82 1.12 -8.33 -0.22
CA MET A 82 1.92 -7.75 -1.30
C MET A 82 3.41 -8.09 -1.23
N ALA A 83 3.95 -8.35 -0.04
CA ALA A 83 5.37 -8.64 0.19
C ALA A 83 6.03 -9.63 -0.79
N PRO A 84 5.41 -10.78 -1.14
CA PRO A 84 6.02 -11.71 -2.10
C PRO A 84 5.82 -11.34 -3.58
N ILE A 85 4.95 -10.36 -3.87
CA ILE A 85 4.66 -9.89 -5.24
C ILE A 85 5.59 -8.73 -5.58
N ALA A 86 5.46 -7.63 -4.85
CA ALA A 86 6.32 -6.47 -4.92
C ALA A 86 6.26 -5.75 -3.57
N ALA A 87 7.30 -5.93 -2.75
CA ALA A 87 7.36 -5.35 -1.41
C ALA A 87 7.04 -3.83 -1.46
N PRO A 88 6.09 -3.33 -0.65
CA PRO A 88 5.62 -1.96 -0.79
C PRO A 88 6.76 -0.95 -0.64
N THR A 89 7.03 -0.20 -1.70
CA THR A 89 8.18 0.69 -1.79
C THR A 89 8.17 1.84 -0.79
N PHE A 90 7.00 2.16 -0.23
CA PHE A 90 6.91 3.09 0.88
C PHE A 90 7.32 2.45 2.19
N LEU A 91 7.11 1.16 2.44
CA LEU A 91 7.38 0.57 3.77
C LEU A 91 8.90 0.58 4.07
N PRO A 92 9.34 1.05 5.25
CA PRO A 92 10.73 0.89 5.64
C PRO A 92 11.07 -0.61 5.75
N MET A 93 12.30 -0.99 5.40
CA MET A 93 12.72 -2.39 5.32
C MET A 93 12.03 -3.23 4.23
N ALA A 94 11.25 -2.64 3.30
CA ALA A 94 10.68 -3.38 2.17
C ALA A 94 11.73 -4.12 1.34
N ASP A 95 12.91 -3.51 1.16
CA ASP A 95 14.01 -4.12 0.41
C ASP A 95 14.55 -5.37 1.11
N VAL A 96 14.42 -5.50 2.44
CA VAL A 96 14.77 -6.73 3.17
C VAL A 96 13.82 -7.87 2.76
N LEU A 97 12.53 -7.58 2.56
CA LEU A 97 11.55 -8.53 2.03
C LEU A 97 11.90 -8.92 0.58
N ALA A 98 12.33 -7.95 -0.24
CA ALA A 98 12.78 -8.19 -1.61
C ALA A 98 14.02 -9.11 -1.68
N GLU A 99 14.92 -9.02 -0.69
CA GLU A 99 16.02 -9.98 -0.45
C GLU A 99 15.57 -11.34 0.13
N LYS A 100 14.28 -11.65 -0.06
CA LYS A 100 13.66 -12.94 0.24
C LYS A 100 13.70 -13.26 1.74
N VAL A 101 13.70 -12.24 2.60
CA VAL A 101 13.55 -12.39 4.06
C VAL A 101 12.06 -12.35 4.41
N THR A 102 11.32 -13.33 3.88
CA THR A 102 9.89 -13.51 4.12
C THR A 102 9.51 -14.96 3.80
N LEU A 103 8.57 -15.52 4.55
CA LEU A 103 7.98 -16.83 4.30
C LEU A 103 6.71 -16.74 3.43
N GLU A 104 6.20 -15.54 3.16
CA GLU A 104 4.97 -15.32 2.38
C GLU A 104 5.08 -15.75 0.90
N ALA A 105 6.32 -15.90 0.41
CA ALA A 105 6.59 -16.43 -0.93
C ALA A 105 6.35 -17.95 -1.04
N GLY A 106 6.12 -18.65 0.08
CA GLY A 106 5.90 -20.10 0.14
C GLY A 106 7.14 -20.92 -0.24
N ALA A 107 6.96 -22.24 -0.34
CA ALA A 107 7.98 -23.16 -0.83
C ALA A 107 8.25 -22.92 -2.33
N ARG A 108 9.51 -22.64 -2.69
CA ARG A 108 9.91 -22.33 -4.09
C ARG A 108 10.32 -23.58 -4.87
N GLY A 109 10.06 -23.56 -6.19
CA GLY A 109 10.48 -24.60 -7.13
C GLY A 109 9.67 -25.90 -7.02
N LEU A 110 10.19 -27.00 -7.57
CA LEU A 110 9.54 -28.31 -7.61
C LEU A 110 9.03 -28.81 -6.24
N ARG A 111 9.61 -28.35 -5.12
CA ARG A 111 9.16 -28.71 -3.76
C ARG A 111 7.85 -28.05 -3.34
N GLY A 112 7.53 -26.86 -3.87
CA GLY A 112 6.24 -26.21 -3.64
C GLY A 112 5.05 -26.96 -4.23
N LEU A 113 5.30 -27.91 -5.13
CA LEU A 113 4.29 -28.84 -5.64
C LEU A 113 3.94 -29.96 -4.65
N PHE A 114 4.78 -30.21 -3.62
CA PHE A 114 4.65 -31.34 -2.71
C PHE A 114 4.52 -30.95 -1.22
N SER A 115 4.91 -29.73 -0.85
CA SER A 115 4.70 -29.20 0.50
C SER A 115 4.63 -27.68 0.49
N SER A 116 3.61 -27.12 1.14
CA SER A 116 3.46 -25.68 1.39
C SER A 116 4.20 -25.21 2.64
N LYS A 117 4.78 -26.13 3.44
CA LYS A 117 5.46 -25.76 4.69
C LYS A 117 6.88 -25.26 4.41
N PRO A 118 7.27 -24.07 4.91
CA PRO A 118 8.64 -23.59 4.81
C PRO A 118 9.61 -24.51 5.55
N SER A 119 10.87 -24.58 5.09
CA SER A 119 11.88 -25.40 5.76
C SER A 119 12.33 -24.75 7.08
N ASP A 120 12.75 -25.54 8.07
CA ASP A 120 13.27 -25.00 9.34
C ASP A 120 14.45 -24.04 9.11
N LYS A 121 15.27 -24.30 8.10
CA LYS A 121 16.37 -23.42 7.69
C LYS A 121 15.86 -22.06 7.22
N ASP A 122 14.80 -22.03 6.41
CA ASP A 122 14.22 -20.77 5.93
C ASP A 122 13.55 -20.00 7.08
N VAL A 123 12.83 -20.71 7.96
CA VAL A 123 12.24 -20.11 9.17
C VAL A 123 13.33 -19.46 10.02
N GLN A 124 14.42 -20.17 10.31
CA GLN A 124 15.53 -19.62 11.10
C GLN A 124 16.22 -18.43 10.41
N ARG A 125 16.39 -18.47 9.08
CA ARG A 125 16.93 -17.33 8.31
C ARG A 125 16.02 -16.10 8.43
N VAL A 126 14.71 -16.26 8.23
CA VAL A 126 13.73 -15.16 8.35
C VAL A 126 13.65 -14.65 9.78
N LYS A 127 13.64 -15.52 10.79
CA LYS A 127 13.71 -15.11 12.20
C LYS A 127 14.96 -14.28 12.46
N ARG A 128 16.15 -14.79 12.14
CA ARG A 128 17.41 -14.10 12.41
C ARG A 128 17.48 -12.73 11.73
N ASN A 129 17.28 -12.69 10.41
CA ASN A 129 17.45 -11.45 9.65
C ASN A 129 16.26 -10.49 9.82
N GLY A 130 15.04 -11.02 9.89
CA GLY A 130 13.82 -10.24 10.09
C GLY A 130 13.71 -9.63 11.49
N PHE A 131 14.15 -10.34 12.53
CA PHE A 131 14.20 -9.79 13.90
C PHE A 131 15.20 -8.65 13.98
N LEU A 132 16.39 -8.82 13.40
CA LEU A 132 17.39 -7.76 13.34
C LEU A 132 16.84 -6.52 12.62
N ALA A 133 16.19 -6.70 11.46
CA ALA A 133 15.59 -5.60 10.71
C ALA A 133 14.45 -4.91 11.49
N ALA A 134 13.56 -5.66 12.15
CA ALA A 134 12.47 -5.10 12.95
C ALA A 134 13.00 -4.30 14.15
N ARG A 135 14.04 -4.81 14.83
CA ARG A 135 14.69 -4.13 15.95
C ARG A 135 15.47 -2.88 15.51
N ALA A 136 16.18 -2.96 14.38
CA ALA A 136 16.85 -1.79 13.80
C ALA A 136 15.83 -0.71 13.41
N LEU A 137 14.70 -1.11 12.81
CA LEU A 137 13.61 -0.19 12.47
C LEU A 137 13.04 0.51 13.72
N ARG A 138 12.77 -0.24 14.78
CA ARG A 138 12.33 0.32 16.08
C ARG A 138 13.37 1.24 16.70
N ALA A 139 14.65 0.88 16.62
CA ALA A 139 15.72 1.69 17.17
C ALA A 139 15.77 3.06 16.49
N VAL A 140 15.59 3.11 15.17
CA VAL A 140 15.51 4.37 14.41
C VAL A 140 14.29 5.18 14.83
N PHE A 141 13.08 4.61 14.75
CA PHE A 141 11.85 5.31 15.12
C PHE A 141 11.76 5.72 16.60
N ALA A 142 12.59 5.16 17.47
CA ALA A 142 12.62 5.51 18.88
C ALA A 142 13.80 6.42 19.25
N ALA A 143 14.61 6.85 18.27
CA ALA A 143 15.85 7.57 18.52
C ALA A 143 15.62 9.01 19.01
N ASP A 144 14.54 9.65 18.56
CA ASP A 144 14.18 11.02 18.91
C ASP A 144 13.10 11.11 20.00
N GLY A 145 12.37 10.01 20.27
CA GLY A 145 11.38 9.92 21.33
C GLY A 145 10.60 8.60 21.33
N PRO A 146 9.50 8.51 22.10
CA PRO A 146 8.60 7.37 22.02
C PRO A 146 7.95 7.29 20.64
N MET A 147 7.96 6.10 20.04
CA MET A 147 7.32 5.87 18.75
C MET A 147 5.84 6.30 18.78
N ASP A 148 5.35 6.82 17.67
CA ASP A 148 3.92 7.14 17.50
C ASP A 148 3.12 5.98 16.89
N ALA A 149 1.84 6.25 16.56
CA ALA A 149 0.94 5.25 16.02
C ALA A 149 1.32 4.78 14.61
N GLU A 150 1.82 5.67 13.75
CA GLU A 150 2.20 5.35 12.39
C GLU A 150 3.49 4.53 12.35
N GLU A 151 4.46 4.87 13.19
CA GLU A 151 5.72 4.12 13.31
C GLU A 151 5.47 2.71 13.84
N ARG A 152 4.64 2.59 14.88
CA ARG A 152 4.19 1.28 15.38
C ARG A 152 3.49 0.47 14.30
N ARG A 153 2.63 1.11 13.50
CA ARG A 153 1.95 0.46 12.37
C ARG A 153 2.93 0.00 11.30
N ASN A 154 3.93 0.80 10.93
CA ASN A 154 4.95 0.41 9.95
C ASN A 154 5.78 -0.78 10.44
N VAL A 155 6.14 -0.80 11.73
CA VAL A 155 6.79 -1.95 12.35
C VAL A 155 5.88 -3.19 12.32
N ALA A 156 4.60 -3.04 12.68
CA ALA A 156 3.64 -4.14 12.63
C ALA A 156 3.45 -4.68 11.20
N ALA A 157 3.38 -3.79 10.20
CA ALA A 157 3.25 -4.15 8.79
C ALA A 157 4.49 -4.92 8.30
N PHE A 158 5.69 -4.48 8.67
CA PHE A 158 6.92 -5.20 8.37
C PHE A 158 6.96 -6.59 9.03
N ILE A 159 6.64 -6.69 10.32
CA ILE A 159 6.58 -7.97 11.04
C ILE A 159 5.57 -8.92 10.39
N GLY A 160 4.37 -8.43 10.07
CA GLY A 160 3.34 -9.21 9.38
C GLY A 160 3.82 -9.73 8.02
N ALA A 161 4.59 -8.92 7.29
CA ALA A 161 5.16 -9.28 6.01
C ALA A 161 6.30 -10.32 6.06
N LEU A 162 6.89 -10.58 7.23
CA LEU A 162 7.84 -11.68 7.39
C LEU A 162 7.17 -13.05 7.22
N GLY A 163 5.85 -13.16 7.45
CA GLY A 163 5.10 -14.41 7.32
C GLY A 163 5.49 -15.48 8.34
N LEU A 164 6.06 -15.08 9.47
CA LEU A 164 6.43 -16.00 10.54
C LEU A 164 5.17 -16.58 11.22
N PRO A 165 5.25 -17.80 11.77
CA PRO A 165 4.18 -18.34 12.63
C PRO A 165 3.91 -17.43 13.83
N ASP A 166 2.67 -17.39 14.30
CA ASP A 166 2.25 -16.51 15.41
C ASP A 166 3.10 -16.66 16.67
N ALA A 167 3.54 -17.89 16.98
CA ALA A 167 4.41 -18.15 18.14
C ALA A 167 5.76 -17.41 18.04
N ASP A 168 6.26 -17.17 16.83
CA ASP A 168 7.52 -16.49 16.57
C ASP A 168 7.35 -14.97 16.39
N SER A 169 6.27 -14.52 15.73
CA SER A 169 6.03 -13.09 15.49
C SER A 169 5.35 -12.38 16.66
N SER A 170 4.53 -13.07 17.47
CA SER A 170 3.80 -12.47 18.59
C SER A 170 4.71 -11.73 19.57
N PRO A 171 5.85 -12.31 20.03
CA PRO A 171 6.78 -11.60 20.91
C PRO A 171 7.35 -10.33 20.29
N LEU A 172 7.56 -10.33 18.96
CA LEU A 172 8.07 -9.15 18.27
C LEU A 172 7.09 -7.99 18.34
N TYR A 173 5.78 -8.19 18.25
CA TYR A 173 4.82 -7.06 18.26
C TYR A 173 4.86 -6.26 19.56
N SER A 174 5.12 -6.92 20.69
CA SER A 174 5.22 -6.31 22.03
C SER A 174 6.63 -5.89 22.44
N GLU A 175 7.64 -6.16 21.60
CA GLU A 175 9.03 -5.86 21.94
C GLU A 175 9.27 -4.34 22.02
N VAL A 176 9.85 -3.91 23.14
CA VAL A 176 10.23 -2.51 23.39
C VAL A 176 11.46 -2.17 22.55
N PRO A 177 11.60 -0.92 22.05
CA PRO A 177 12.81 -0.50 21.35
C PRO A 177 14.08 -0.76 22.17
N VAL A 178 15.10 -1.29 21.49
CA VAL A 178 16.43 -1.54 22.05
C VAL A 178 17.40 -0.56 21.39
N ALA A 179 18.34 -0.02 22.16
CA ALA A 179 19.32 0.93 21.64
C ALA A 179 20.18 0.29 20.53
N ALA A 180 20.55 1.08 19.52
CA ALA A 180 21.35 0.60 18.38
C ALA A 180 22.63 -0.11 18.81
N SER A 181 23.30 0.40 19.85
CA SER A 181 24.53 -0.14 20.44
C SER A 181 24.36 -1.51 21.09
N GLN A 182 23.14 -1.84 21.52
CA GLN A 182 22.76 -3.11 22.16
C GLN A 182 22.18 -4.12 21.16
N LEU A 183 22.06 -3.77 19.88
CA LEU A 183 21.61 -4.71 18.87
C LEU A 183 22.66 -5.80 18.63
N ASP A 184 22.24 -7.05 18.75
CA ASP A 184 23.08 -8.21 18.45
C ASP A 184 22.95 -8.59 16.98
N VAL A 185 24.07 -8.65 16.28
CA VAL A 185 24.16 -9.19 14.92
C VAL A 185 24.68 -10.63 15.04
N TYR A 186 23.77 -11.59 14.91
CA TYR A 186 24.11 -13.01 15.06
C TYR A 186 24.62 -13.63 13.76
N GLY A 187 25.90 -14.02 13.75
CA GLY A 187 26.56 -14.66 12.62
C GLY A 187 26.68 -13.76 11.39
N ASP A 188 27.01 -14.36 10.25
CA ASP A 188 27.23 -13.60 9.02
C ASP A 188 25.90 -13.19 8.38
N LEU A 189 25.81 -11.89 8.07
CA LEU A 189 24.72 -11.30 7.30
C LEU A 189 25.10 -11.28 5.82
N GLU A 190 24.21 -11.78 4.96
CA GLU A 190 24.39 -11.71 3.51
C GLU A 190 24.56 -10.23 3.10
N PRO A 191 25.56 -9.86 2.28
CA PRO A 191 25.82 -8.45 1.95
C PRO A 191 24.61 -7.71 1.38
N ALA A 192 23.81 -8.39 0.55
CA ALA A 192 22.58 -7.83 0.00
C ALA A 192 21.54 -7.51 1.10
N VAL A 193 21.38 -8.40 2.09
CA VAL A 193 20.48 -8.18 3.23
C VAL A 193 21.01 -7.06 4.13
N ALA A 194 22.32 -6.99 4.36
CA ALA A 194 22.95 -5.91 5.13
C ALA A 194 22.70 -4.54 4.49
N ARG A 195 22.91 -4.44 3.17
CA ARG A 195 22.63 -3.22 2.39
C ARG A 195 21.13 -2.86 2.40
N ALA A 196 20.25 -3.84 2.20
CA ALA A 196 18.81 -3.64 2.24
C ALA A 196 18.31 -3.17 3.62
N LEU A 197 18.86 -3.73 4.70
CA LEU A 197 18.56 -3.31 6.07
C LEU A 197 18.98 -1.85 6.28
N LEU A 198 20.22 -1.50 5.90
CA LEU A 198 20.70 -0.14 6.09
C LEU A 198 19.93 0.89 5.25
N ARG A 199 19.57 0.53 4.02
CA ARG A 199 18.70 1.37 3.19
C ARG A 199 17.32 1.55 3.84
N GLY A 200 16.74 0.48 4.38
CA GLY A 200 15.47 0.56 5.10
C GLY A 200 15.54 1.43 6.36
N ALA A 201 16.67 1.39 7.08
CA ALA A 201 16.93 2.25 8.23
C ALA A 201 17.02 3.73 7.82
N TRP A 202 17.69 4.05 6.71
CA TRP A 202 17.72 5.40 6.16
C TRP A 202 16.35 5.88 5.67
N LEU A 203 15.54 4.99 5.06
CA LEU A 203 14.18 5.33 4.65
C LEU A 203 13.26 5.61 5.84
N ALA A 204 13.45 4.92 6.97
CA ALA A 204 12.76 5.21 8.21
C ALA A 204 13.11 6.62 8.73
N ALA A 205 14.40 6.95 8.83
CA ALA A 205 14.86 8.27 9.28
C ALA A 205 14.50 9.40 8.29
N ALA A 206 14.45 9.12 6.99
CA ALA A 206 14.11 10.13 5.98
C ALA A 206 12.59 10.37 5.83
N TRP A 207 11.76 9.65 6.58
CA TRP A 207 10.31 9.60 6.38
C TRP A 207 9.62 10.94 6.63
N ASP A 208 10.03 11.63 7.68
CA ASP A 208 9.65 12.99 8.02
C ASP A 208 10.83 13.97 7.83
N SER A 209 11.91 13.82 8.56
CA SER A 209 13.14 14.56 8.39
C SER A 209 14.20 13.88 9.21
N ILE A 210 15.37 13.64 8.60
CA ILE A 210 16.48 12.96 9.29
C ILE A 210 16.87 13.78 10.54
N ASP A 211 16.53 13.27 11.73
CA ASP A 211 16.99 13.82 12.99
C ASP A 211 18.44 13.37 13.27
N PRO A 212 19.30 14.21 13.86
CA PRO A 212 20.67 13.82 14.20
C PRO A 212 20.78 12.54 15.03
N ARG A 213 19.80 12.24 15.90
CA ARG A 213 19.77 11.03 16.75
C ARG A 213 19.41 9.79 15.96
N GLU A 214 18.48 9.91 15.01
CA GLU A 214 18.17 8.84 14.05
C GLU A 214 19.38 8.56 13.17
N GLU A 215 20.04 9.60 12.66
CA GLU A 215 21.27 9.48 11.87
C GLU A 215 22.38 8.75 12.67
N GLU A 216 22.61 9.12 13.93
CA GLU A 216 23.57 8.41 14.80
C GLU A 216 23.18 6.93 14.99
N THR A 217 21.90 6.66 15.17
CA THR A 217 21.35 5.30 15.29
C THR A 217 21.62 4.48 14.03
N VAL A 218 21.32 5.01 12.84
CA VAL A 218 21.55 4.34 11.56
C VAL A 218 23.05 4.09 11.34
N ARG A 219 23.91 5.06 11.68
CA ARG A 219 25.37 4.91 11.60
C ARG A 219 25.90 3.83 12.55
N THR A 220 25.35 3.75 13.77
CA THR A 220 25.69 2.70 14.74
C THR A 220 25.28 1.32 14.23
N VAL A 221 24.09 1.20 13.63
CA VAL A 221 23.66 -0.04 12.95
C VAL A 221 24.64 -0.39 11.84
N ALA A 222 24.99 0.55 10.96
CA ALA A 222 25.92 0.33 9.85
C ALA A 222 27.28 -0.20 10.31
N GLN A 223 27.83 0.35 11.40
CA GLN A 223 29.07 -0.15 12.00
C GLN A 223 28.95 -1.60 12.47
N LYS A 224 27.83 -1.96 13.13
CA LYS A 224 27.60 -3.33 13.62
C LYS A 224 27.47 -4.35 12.50
N ILE A 225 26.86 -3.98 11.38
CA ILE A 225 26.76 -4.84 10.18
C ILE A 225 27.93 -4.66 9.20
N SER A 226 28.99 -3.96 9.62
CA SER A 226 30.24 -3.77 8.86
C SER A 226 30.09 -3.14 7.47
N ILE A 227 29.15 -2.21 7.29
CA ILE A 227 29.00 -1.46 6.03
C ILE A 227 30.01 -0.29 5.99
N PRO A 228 30.79 -0.11 4.90
CA PRO A 228 31.76 0.98 4.78
C PRO A 228 31.11 2.37 4.82
N PRO A 229 31.74 3.38 5.44
CA PRO A 229 31.16 4.73 5.55
C PRO A 229 30.77 5.37 4.21
N GLN A 230 31.52 5.10 3.14
CA GLN A 230 31.20 5.59 1.79
C GLN A 230 29.86 5.06 1.28
N GLU A 231 29.56 3.79 1.56
CA GLU A 231 28.30 3.16 1.19
C GLU A 231 27.16 3.67 2.09
N VAL A 232 27.43 3.96 3.37
CA VAL A 232 26.45 4.60 4.28
C VAL A 232 25.95 5.92 3.70
N GLU A 233 26.84 6.80 3.22
CA GLU A 233 26.44 8.08 2.62
C GLU A 233 25.69 7.91 1.29
N ALA A 234 26.11 6.95 0.46
CA ALA A 234 25.42 6.66 -0.80
C ALA A 234 23.97 6.21 -0.55
N LEU A 235 23.75 5.34 0.43
CA LEU A 235 22.41 4.87 0.81
C LEU A 235 21.56 5.97 1.44
N ARG A 236 22.18 6.88 2.21
CA ARG A 236 21.50 8.07 2.74
C ARG A 236 20.97 8.94 1.60
N ALA A 237 21.81 9.26 0.62
CA ALA A 237 21.42 10.08 -0.54
C ALA A 237 20.33 9.39 -1.37
N GLU A 238 20.43 8.06 -1.55
CA GLU A 238 19.41 7.25 -2.23
C GLU A 238 18.04 7.34 -1.52
N ALA A 239 18.02 7.22 -0.18
CA ALA A 239 16.79 7.29 0.61
C ALA A 239 16.10 8.66 0.48
N VAL A 240 16.86 9.75 0.57
CA VAL A 240 16.32 11.11 0.41
C VAL A 240 15.75 11.30 -1.00
N ALA A 241 16.49 10.90 -2.03
CA ALA A 241 16.03 11.00 -3.42
C ALA A 241 14.74 10.20 -3.66
N ARG A 242 14.61 9.01 -3.05
CA ARG A 242 13.42 8.17 -3.13
C ARG A 242 12.20 8.83 -2.48
N VAL A 243 12.38 9.45 -1.30
CA VAL A 243 11.33 10.23 -0.61
C VAL A 243 10.86 11.41 -1.48
N ASP A 244 11.80 12.14 -2.07
CA ASP A 244 11.49 13.28 -2.95
C ASP A 244 10.78 12.88 -4.24
N ALA A 245 11.24 11.83 -4.91
CA ALA A 245 10.60 11.30 -6.11
C ALA A 245 9.14 10.89 -5.86
N ARG A 246 8.85 10.38 -4.66
CA ARG A 246 7.51 9.94 -4.28
C ARG A 246 6.56 11.10 -4.00
N ARG A 247 7.07 12.24 -3.51
CA ARG A 247 6.28 13.46 -3.24
C ARG A 247 5.49 13.90 -4.48
N ALA A 248 6.15 14.03 -5.62
CA ALA A 248 5.55 14.60 -6.83
C ALA A 248 4.36 13.75 -7.33
N ALA A 249 4.56 12.42 -7.42
CA ALA A 249 3.51 11.48 -7.78
C ALA A 249 2.36 11.47 -6.75
N GLY A 250 2.69 11.55 -5.45
CA GLY A 250 1.68 11.59 -4.38
C GLY A 250 0.80 12.83 -4.42
N LEU A 251 1.38 14.01 -4.67
CA LEU A 251 0.63 15.27 -4.81
C LEU A 251 -0.33 15.19 -6.01
N ALA A 252 0.17 14.71 -7.15
CA ALA A 252 -0.62 14.51 -8.35
C ALA A 252 -1.77 13.50 -8.11
N ALA A 253 -1.52 12.39 -7.42
CA ALA A 253 -2.54 11.40 -7.07
C ALA A 253 -3.65 11.98 -6.19
N VAL A 254 -3.30 12.73 -5.14
CA VAL A 254 -4.29 13.38 -4.27
C VAL A 254 -5.12 14.40 -5.04
N GLU A 255 -4.50 15.24 -5.88
CA GLU A 255 -5.23 16.20 -6.72
C GLU A 255 -6.12 15.51 -7.77
N ALA A 256 -5.66 14.41 -8.37
CA ALA A 256 -6.42 13.62 -9.34
C ALA A 256 -7.70 13.05 -8.72
N VAL A 257 -7.59 12.44 -7.54
CA VAL A 257 -8.73 11.88 -6.80
C VAL A 257 -9.72 12.99 -6.44
N ARG A 258 -9.23 14.12 -5.91
CA ARG A 258 -10.07 15.28 -5.58
C ARG A 258 -10.80 15.84 -6.80
N TYR A 259 -10.13 15.91 -7.95
CA TYR A 259 -10.72 16.41 -9.19
C TYR A 259 -11.80 15.46 -9.73
N VAL A 260 -11.48 14.16 -9.81
CA VAL A 260 -12.42 13.13 -10.30
C VAL A 260 -13.65 13.03 -9.41
N LEU A 261 -13.44 13.03 -8.09
CA LEU A 261 -14.49 12.93 -7.07
C LEU A 261 -14.99 14.29 -6.56
N THR A 262 -14.91 15.34 -7.39
CA THR A 262 -15.31 16.71 -7.02
C THR A 262 -16.74 16.83 -6.49
N ASP A 263 -17.62 15.87 -6.83
CA ASP A 263 -19.03 15.81 -6.47
C ASP A 263 -19.34 14.91 -5.25
N ARG A 264 -18.31 14.40 -4.57
CA ARG A 264 -18.43 13.53 -3.38
C ARG A 264 -17.92 14.18 -2.11
N VAL A 265 -18.20 15.47 -1.95
CA VAL A 265 -17.74 16.26 -0.80
C VAL A 265 -18.82 17.11 -0.15
N PRO A 266 -18.91 17.10 1.21
CA PRO A 266 -18.15 16.23 2.14
C PRO A 266 -18.49 14.74 1.99
N GLY A 267 -17.62 13.86 2.48
CA GLY A 267 -17.83 12.41 2.44
C GLY A 267 -16.69 11.65 1.75
N LEU A 268 -17.04 10.65 0.95
CA LEU A 268 -16.11 9.66 0.41
C LEU A 268 -14.95 10.27 -0.39
N GLY A 269 -15.19 11.34 -1.14
CA GLY A 269 -14.13 12.00 -1.93
C GLY A 269 -13.00 12.55 -1.06
N VAL A 270 -13.33 13.06 0.14
CA VAL A 270 -12.34 13.51 1.14
C VAL A 270 -11.59 12.31 1.71
N GLN A 271 -12.30 11.26 2.13
CA GLN A 271 -11.71 10.08 2.76
C GLN A 271 -10.74 9.34 1.82
N LEU A 272 -11.13 9.13 0.56
CA LEU A 272 -10.29 8.49 -0.44
C LEU A 272 -9.05 9.33 -0.76
N ALA A 273 -9.21 10.64 -0.94
CA ALA A 273 -8.07 11.53 -1.18
C ALA A 273 -7.08 11.52 0.00
N SER A 274 -7.58 11.54 1.24
CA SER A 274 -6.75 11.44 2.44
C SER A 274 -5.99 10.12 2.50
N ASN A 275 -6.68 8.98 2.29
CA ASN A 275 -6.04 7.66 2.36
C ASN A 275 -5.03 7.43 1.23
N VAL A 276 -5.32 7.91 0.01
CA VAL A 276 -4.33 7.93 -1.07
C VAL A 276 -3.12 8.78 -0.68
N GLY A 277 -3.32 9.91 -0.02
CA GLY A 277 -2.23 10.72 0.53
C GLY A 277 -1.42 9.98 1.59
N LEU A 278 -2.06 9.25 2.50
CA LEU A 278 -1.36 8.42 3.50
C LEU A 278 -0.48 7.33 2.86
N LEU A 279 -0.95 6.71 1.77
CA LEU A 279 -0.21 5.68 1.05
C LEU A 279 0.93 6.26 0.19
N MET A 280 0.67 7.37 -0.50
CA MET A 280 1.56 7.89 -1.53
C MET A 280 2.53 8.95 -1.01
N LEU A 281 2.10 9.86 -0.14
CA LEU A 281 2.93 10.96 0.30
C LEU A 281 3.84 10.53 1.46
N PRO A 282 5.14 10.88 1.41
CA PRO A 282 5.99 10.84 2.59
C PRO A 282 5.42 11.74 3.69
N ARG A 283 5.56 11.33 4.95
CA ARG A 283 4.94 12.00 6.11
C ARG A 283 5.22 13.49 6.16
N ARG A 284 6.46 13.90 5.87
CA ARG A 284 6.89 15.32 5.86
C ARG A 284 6.08 16.25 4.98
N TYR A 285 5.43 15.70 3.96
CA TYR A 285 4.63 16.46 2.99
C TYR A 285 3.12 16.31 3.19
N ARG A 286 2.68 15.47 4.13
CA ARG A 286 1.27 15.14 4.29
C ARG A 286 0.48 16.29 4.87
N ASP A 287 0.97 16.98 5.89
CA ASP A 287 0.20 18.03 6.55
C ASP A 287 -0.16 19.16 5.58
N GLU A 288 0.82 19.64 4.81
CA GLU A 288 0.62 20.65 3.77
C GLU A 288 -0.34 20.14 2.67
N ALA A 289 -0.08 18.95 2.12
CA ALA A 289 -0.86 18.40 1.02
C ALA A 289 -2.31 18.08 1.40
N LEU A 290 -2.52 17.53 2.61
CA LEU A 290 -3.81 17.09 3.12
C LEU A 290 -4.62 18.23 3.75
N ALA A 291 -3.99 19.33 4.16
CA ALA A 291 -4.71 20.54 4.56
C ALA A 291 -5.68 21.01 3.46
N HIS A 292 -5.28 20.92 2.19
CA HIS A 292 -6.14 21.26 1.06
C HIS A 292 -7.30 20.29 0.85
N VAL A 293 -7.16 19.03 1.29
CA VAL A 293 -8.25 18.02 1.25
C VAL A 293 -9.33 18.40 2.27
N GLY A 294 -8.94 18.74 3.50
CA GLY A 294 -9.86 19.10 4.58
C GLY A 294 -10.69 20.36 4.32
N HIS A 295 -10.10 21.37 3.67
CA HIS A 295 -10.79 22.63 3.32
C HIS A 295 -11.52 22.59 1.96
N TRP A 296 -11.41 21.47 1.24
CA TRP A 296 -11.96 21.24 -0.09
C TRP A 296 -11.83 22.42 -1.07
N THR A 297 -10.62 22.94 -1.23
CA THR A 297 -10.36 23.91 -2.29
C THR A 297 -10.57 23.25 -3.66
N LYS A 298 -11.26 23.90 -4.60
CA LYS A 298 -11.46 23.34 -5.94
C LYS A 298 -10.11 23.16 -6.65
N VAL A 299 -9.84 21.97 -7.17
CA VAL A 299 -8.62 21.69 -7.95
C VAL A 299 -8.71 22.43 -9.28
N GLN A 300 -7.67 23.20 -9.59
CA GLN A 300 -7.51 23.91 -10.87
C GLN A 300 -6.48 23.19 -11.74
N LEU A 301 -6.93 22.72 -12.90
CA LEU A 301 -6.05 22.12 -13.92
C LEU A 301 -5.17 23.22 -14.53
N SER A 302 -3.86 23.04 -14.43
CA SER A 302 -2.86 24.05 -14.79
C SER A 302 -1.55 23.41 -15.27
N GLN A 303 -1.60 22.13 -15.65
CA GLN A 303 -0.47 21.32 -16.07
C GLN A 303 0.67 21.27 -15.03
N ARG A 304 0.34 21.40 -13.75
CA ARG A 304 1.30 21.43 -12.63
C ARG A 304 2.18 20.18 -12.56
N HIS A 305 1.64 19.03 -12.97
CA HIS A 305 2.28 17.72 -12.85
C HIS A 305 2.67 17.13 -14.22
N LYS A 306 2.74 17.95 -15.28
CA LYS A 306 3.05 17.48 -16.64
C LYS A 306 4.45 16.89 -16.79
N ASP A 307 5.37 17.25 -15.91
CA ASP A 307 6.78 16.83 -15.98
C ASP A 307 7.04 15.51 -15.24
N LEU A 308 6.00 14.87 -14.67
CA LEU A 308 6.12 13.53 -14.11
C LEU A 308 6.59 12.53 -15.19
N PRO A 309 7.40 11.52 -14.83
CA PRO A 309 7.66 10.38 -15.71
C PRO A 309 6.36 9.69 -16.14
N SER A 310 6.32 9.15 -17.36
CA SER A 310 5.10 8.51 -17.91
C SER A 310 4.57 7.39 -17.01
N GLU A 311 5.46 6.57 -16.44
CA GLU A 311 5.09 5.52 -15.48
C GLU A 311 4.34 6.08 -14.25
N GLN A 312 4.79 7.22 -13.72
CA GLN A 312 4.14 7.87 -12.58
C GLN A 312 2.80 8.50 -12.98
N LYS A 313 2.68 9.03 -14.22
CA LYS A 313 1.39 9.53 -14.72
C LYS A 313 0.38 8.39 -14.88
N VAL A 314 0.79 7.25 -15.43
CA VAL A 314 -0.04 6.04 -15.53
C VAL A 314 -0.52 5.61 -14.16
N LEU A 315 0.39 5.57 -13.18
CA LEU A 315 0.07 5.25 -11.79
C LEU A 315 -0.98 6.21 -11.19
N VAL A 316 -0.79 7.51 -11.33
CA VAL A 316 -1.70 8.55 -10.84
C VAL A 316 -3.10 8.39 -11.43
N LEU A 317 -3.17 8.16 -12.75
CA LEU A 317 -4.44 7.95 -13.45
C LEU A 317 -5.14 6.66 -13.00
N ALA A 318 -4.38 5.57 -12.83
CA ALA A 318 -4.94 4.30 -12.36
C ALA A 318 -5.54 4.44 -10.95
N ILE A 319 -4.82 5.10 -10.04
CA ILE A 319 -5.30 5.40 -8.68
C ILE A 319 -6.59 6.24 -8.74
N ALA A 320 -6.61 7.32 -9.51
CA ALA A 320 -7.77 8.19 -9.62
C ALA A 320 -9.00 7.45 -10.18
N TRP A 321 -8.79 6.56 -11.15
CA TRP A 321 -9.86 5.75 -11.71
C TRP A 321 -10.41 4.73 -10.72
N LEU A 322 -9.54 4.00 -10.00
CA LEU A 322 -9.95 3.06 -8.94
C LEU A 322 -10.78 3.74 -7.85
N CYS A 323 -10.37 4.94 -7.41
CA CYS A 323 -11.17 5.74 -6.48
C CYS A 323 -12.55 6.11 -7.07
N GLY A 324 -12.63 6.36 -8.37
CA GLY A 324 -13.89 6.58 -9.09
C GLY A 324 -14.81 5.35 -9.09
N LEU A 325 -14.24 4.15 -9.17
CA LEU A 325 -14.97 2.89 -9.18
C LEU A 325 -15.37 2.38 -7.79
N TYR A 326 -14.83 2.97 -6.71
CA TYR A 326 -14.96 2.47 -5.33
C TYR A 326 -16.40 2.18 -4.87
N GLU A 327 -17.37 2.99 -5.27
CA GLU A 327 -18.79 2.84 -4.90
C GLU A 327 -19.63 1.99 -5.89
N ASP A 328 -19.00 1.31 -6.85
CA ASP A 328 -19.71 0.65 -7.94
C ASP A 328 -20.67 1.62 -8.69
N PRO A 329 -20.11 2.65 -9.36
CA PRO A 329 -20.92 3.72 -9.93
C PRO A 329 -21.82 3.24 -11.06
N THR A 330 -23.07 3.72 -11.07
CA THR A 330 -23.99 3.52 -12.20
C THR A 330 -23.39 4.02 -13.51
N VAL A 331 -23.89 3.53 -14.65
CA VAL A 331 -23.42 3.91 -16.00
C VAL A 331 -23.38 5.43 -16.19
N GLY A 332 -24.44 6.14 -15.77
CA GLY A 332 -24.49 7.60 -15.87
C GLY A 332 -23.42 8.30 -15.03
N ARG A 333 -23.18 7.83 -13.81
CA ARG A 333 -22.10 8.34 -12.94
C ARG A 333 -20.73 8.03 -13.53
N ARG A 334 -20.52 6.82 -14.03
CA ARG A 334 -19.25 6.40 -14.65
C ARG A 334 -18.90 7.25 -15.87
N ALA A 335 -19.87 7.70 -16.65
CA ALA A 335 -19.65 8.64 -17.76
C ALA A 335 -19.12 10.00 -17.28
N LEU A 336 -19.66 10.54 -16.19
CA LEU A 336 -19.17 11.79 -15.58
C LEU A 336 -17.75 11.62 -15.01
N LEU A 337 -17.50 10.52 -14.31
CA LEU A 337 -16.17 10.20 -13.77
C LEU A 337 -15.14 10.05 -14.90
N ARG A 338 -15.49 9.37 -15.99
CA ARG A 338 -14.65 9.24 -17.18
C ARG A 338 -14.30 10.59 -17.76
N ALA A 339 -15.28 11.48 -17.96
CA ALA A 339 -15.04 12.80 -18.52
C ALA A 339 -14.08 13.63 -17.65
N ARG A 340 -14.18 13.54 -16.31
CA ARG A 340 -13.25 14.22 -15.40
C ARG A 340 -11.87 13.58 -15.42
N HIS A 341 -11.81 12.25 -15.42
CA HIS A 341 -10.55 11.52 -15.52
C HIS A 341 -9.81 11.87 -16.83
N ASP A 342 -10.50 11.91 -17.97
CA ASP A 342 -9.92 12.29 -19.27
C ASP A 342 -9.40 13.74 -19.27
N ARG A 343 -10.12 14.67 -18.63
CA ARG A 343 -9.65 16.05 -18.46
C ARG A 343 -8.38 16.13 -17.62
N PHE A 344 -8.31 15.37 -16.52
CA PHE A 344 -7.10 15.33 -15.69
C PHE A 344 -5.93 14.68 -16.44
N ALA A 345 -6.17 13.60 -17.20
CA ALA A 345 -5.16 12.97 -18.05
C ALA A 345 -4.60 13.95 -19.09
N ALA A 346 -5.47 14.73 -19.74
CA ALA A 346 -5.03 15.77 -20.68
C ALA A 346 -4.18 16.85 -19.98
N ASP A 347 -4.49 17.21 -18.73
CA ASP A 347 -3.69 18.14 -17.93
C ASP A 347 -2.29 17.57 -17.58
N LEU A 348 -2.19 16.26 -17.38
CA LEU A 348 -0.91 15.55 -17.24
C LEU A 348 -0.16 15.39 -18.58
N GLY A 349 -0.81 15.63 -19.71
CA GLY A 349 -0.27 15.33 -21.04
C GLY A 349 -0.22 13.83 -21.35
N GLU A 350 -1.23 13.07 -20.90
CA GLU A 350 -1.35 11.62 -21.12
C GLU A 350 -2.74 11.22 -21.64
N ASP A 351 -2.84 10.01 -22.18
CA ASP A 351 -4.10 9.39 -22.57
C ASP A 351 -4.65 8.48 -21.47
N GLY A 352 -5.72 8.92 -20.80
CA GLY A 352 -6.37 8.16 -19.75
C GLY A 352 -7.10 6.90 -20.21
N ALA A 353 -7.38 6.74 -21.52
CA ALA A 353 -8.18 5.63 -22.03
C ALA A 353 -7.50 4.27 -21.83
N LYS A 354 -6.20 4.19 -22.11
CA LYS A 354 -5.42 2.94 -21.96
C LYS A 354 -5.40 2.46 -20.52
N VAL A 355 -5.17 3.38 -19.58
CA VAL A 355 -5.10 3.09 -18.15
C VAL A 355 -6.45 2.59 -17.64
N ARG A 356 -7.54 3.27 -17.99
CA ARG A 356 -8.89 2.81 -17.63
C ARG A 356 -9.22 1.45 -18.20
N ALA A 357 -8.88 1.18 -19.46
CA ALA A 357 -9.17 -0.11 -20.08
C ALA A 357 -8.48 -1.26 -19.33
N ALA A 358 -7.22 -1.08 -18.92
CA ALA A 358 -6.50 -2.08 -18.13
C ALA A 358 -7.15 -2.32 -16.75
N ILE A 359 -7.52 -1.25 -16.05
CA ILE A 359 -8.17 -1.35 -14.73
C ILE A 359 -9.57 -1.96 -14.84
N ASP A 360 -10.36 -1.51 -15.82
CA ASP A 360 -11.72 -2.02 -16.05
C ASP A 360 -11.70 -3.50 -16.41
N GLN A 361 -10.75 -3.92 -17.25
CA GLN A 361 -10.54 -5.33 -17.59
C GLN A 361 -10.19 -6.14 -16.35
N TRP A 362 -9.21 -5.69 -15.55
CA TRP A 362 -8.82 -6.40 -14.33
C TRP A 362 -9.98 -6.51 -13.32
N VAL A 363 -10.75 -5.42 -13.10
CA VAL A 363 -11.94 -5.45 -12.24
C VAL A 363 -12.94 -6.49 -12.75
N SER A 364 -13.19 -6.52 -14.07
CA SER A 364 -14.07 -7.51 -14.69
C SER A 364 -13.56 -8.94 -14.50
N ASP A 365 -12.25 -9.17 -14.65
CA ASP A 365 -11.63 -10.49 -14.53
C ASP A 365 -11.66 -11.03 -13.10
N VAL A 366 -11.73 -10.15 -12.09
CA VAL A 366 -11.91 -10.55 -10.69
C VAL A 366 -13.38 -10.77 -10.35
N LEU A 367 -14.28 -9.91 -10.82
CA LEU A 367 -15.71 -9.98 -10.50
C LEU A 367 -16.44 -11.11 -11.23
N ALA A 368 -16.12 -11.39 -12.50
CA ALA A 368 -16.85 -12.38 -13.28
C ALA A 368 -16.76 -13.81 -12.70
N PRO A 369 -15.58 -14.32 -12.31
CA PRO A 369 -15.49 -15.62 -11.62
C PRO A 369 -16.20 -15.64 -10.27
N ALA A 370 -16.21 -14.52 -9.54
CA ALA A 370 -16.91 -14.38 -8.26
C ALA A 370 -18.44 -14.42 -8.41
N ALA A 371 -18.97 -13.85 -9.50
CA ALA A 371 -20.40 -13.84 -9.79
C ALA A 371 -20.93 -15.22 -10.22
N TYR A 372 -20.12 -16.02 -10.94
CA TYR A 372 -20.53 -17.33 -11.49
C TYR A 372 -21.24 -18.25 -10.46
N PRO A 373 -20.67 -18.57 -9.29
CA PRO A 373 -21.33 -19.44 -8.31
C PRO A 373 -22.59 -18.83 -7.67
N MET A 374 -22.77 -17.50 -7.74
CA MET A 374 -23.93 -16.81 -7.17
C MET A 374 -25.16 -16.85 -8.09
N THR A 375 -24.95 -17.17 -9.37
CA THR A 375 -26.03 -17.31 -10.38
C THR A 375 -26.54 -18.73 -10.52
N ALA A 376 -25.87 -19.71 -9.89
CA ALA A 376 -26.36 -21.07 -9.81
C ALA A 376 -27.50 -21.12 -8.77
N ASP A 377 -28.70 -21.49 -9.20
CA ASP A 377 -29.86 -21.64 -8.32
C ASP A 377 -29.49 -22.48 -7.07
N PRO A 378 -29.87 -22.04 -5.85
CA PRO A 378 -29.75 -22.90 -4.69
C PRO A 378 -30.64 -24.13 -4.91
N LYS A 379 -30.03 -25.32 -4.96
CA LYS A 379 -30.76 -26.58 -4.92
C LYS A 379 -31.47 -26.78 -3.58
#